data_AF-A0A1F9LUB6-F1
#
_entry.id   AF-A0A1F9LUB6-F1
#
_cell.length_a   1.000
_cell.length_b   1.000
_cell.length_c   1.000
_cell.angle_alpha   90.00
_cell.angle_beta   90.00
_cell.angle_gamma   90.00
#
_symmetry.space_group_name_H-M   'P 1'
#
loop_
_entity.id
_entity.type
_entity.pdbx_description
1 polymer ?
#
loop_
_entity_poly.entity_id
_entity_poly.type
_entity_poly.pdbx_seq_one_letter_code
_entity_poly.pdbx_strand_id
1 'polypeptide(L)'
;MVYLHLRALCDGMTPKAGLHYWRTVAGREVDFVIEHGRRLLAFEVKHAANPTAFDIRNLLEFLDAYPETVRGVVVHGGNQIKWLHSKVVAVPWWWLDAS
;
A
#
# COMPACT_ATOMS: atom_id res chain seq x y z
N MET A 1 -2.49 13.44 3.52
CA MET A 1 -1.12 13.61 3.01
C MET A 1 -0.74 12.47 2.06
N VAL A 2 -0.78 11.21 2.50
CA VAL A 2 -0.40 10.03 1.69
C VAL A 2 -1.00 10.01 0.27
N TYR A 3 -2.31 10.27 0.11
CA TYR A 3 -2.95 10.32 -1.21
C TYR A 3 -2.25 11.27 -2.21
N LEU A 4 -1.86 12.47 -1.78
CA LEU A 4 -1.23 13.45 -2.67
C LEU A 4 0.17 13.00 -3.11
N HIS A 5 0.93 12.38 -2.21
CA HIS A 5 2.25 11.83 -2.55
C HIS A 5 2.12 10.67 -3.53
N LEU A 6 1.21 9.72 -3.28
CA LEU A 6 0.96 8.62 -4.22
C LEU A 6 0.44 9.13 -5.58
N ARG A 7 -0.40 10.17 -5.58
CA ARG A 7 -0.91 10.77 -6.81
C ARG A 7 0.20 11.43 -7.63
N ALA A 8 1.06 12.23 -6.97
CA ALA A 8 2.19 12.86 -7.63
C ALA A 8 3.17 11.84 -8.20
N LEU A 9 3.46 10.76 -7.44
CA LEU A 9 4.27 9.63 -7.92
C LEU A 9 3.65 9.02 -9.18
N CYS A 10 2.36 8.68 -9.16
CA CYS A 10 1.69 8.10 -10.33
C CYS A 10 1.71 9.01 -11.55
N ASP A 11 1.51 10.32 -11.36
CA ASP A 11 1.54 11.32 -12.43
C ASP A 11 2.94 11.50 -13.04
N GLY A 12 4.02 11.19 -12.31
CA GLY A 12 5.41 11.25 -12.76
C GLY A 12 5.97 9.97 -13.42
N MET A 13 5.23 8.86 -13.37
CA MET A 13 5.66 7.59 -13.97
C MET A 13 5.46 7.55 -15.50
N THR A 14 6.29 6.77 -16.20
CA THR A 14 6.13 6.50 -17.65
C THR A 14 6.16 4.98 -17.91
N PRO A 15 5.06 4.38 -18.41
CA PRO A 15 3.74 4.99 -18.60
C PRO A 15 3.13 5.50 -17.30
N LYS A 16 2.18 6.42 -17.40
CA LYS A 16 1.47 6.97 -16.24
C LYS A 16 0.78 5.85 -15.46
N ALA A 17 0.97 5.81 -14.14
CA ALA A 17 0.35 4.81 -13.29
C ALA A 17 -1.08 5.21 -12.90
N GLY A 18 -1.93 4.20 -12.68
CA GLY A 18 -3.27 4.35 -12.11
C GLY A 18 -3.21 4.40 -10.59
N LEU A 19 -4.14 5.14 -9.97
CA LEU A 19 -4.34 5.16 -8.52
C LEU A 19 -5.81 4.85 -8.24
N HIS A 20 -6.06 3.75 -7.55
CA HIS A 20 -7.38 3.16 -7.35
C HIS A 20 -7.66 2.89 -5.87
N TYR A 21 -8.93 2.62 -5.56
CA TYR A 21 -9.39 2.13 -4.27
C TYR A 21 -9.91 0.71 -4.45
N TRP A 22 -9.78 -0.13 -3.44
CA TRP A 22 -10.33 -1.48 -3.48
C TRP A 22 -11.21 -1.76 -2.27
N ARG A 23 -12.41 -2.28 -2.53
CA ARG A 23 -13.38 -2.71 -1.52
C ARG A 23 -14.15 -3.92 -2.02
N THR A 24 -14.34 -4.91 -1.15
CA THR A 24 -15.20 -6.08 -1.44
C THR A 24 -16.63 -5.86 -0.98
N VAL A 25 -17.56 -6.69 -1.48
CA VAL A 25 -18.96 -6.72 -0.99
C VAL A 25 -19.02 -7.05 0.50
N ALA A 26 -18.07 -7.84 1.01
CA ALA A 26 -17.95 -8.19 2.43
C ALA A 26 -17.36 -7.05 3.30
N GLY A 27 -17.08 -5.87 2.72
CA GLY A 27 -16.62 -4.69 3.45
C GLY A 27 -15.12 -4.68 3.77
N ARG A 28 -14.31 -5.49 3.09
CA ARG A 28 -12.84 -5.48 3.24
C ARG A 28 -12.22 -4.48 2.30
N GLU A 29 -11.20 -3.77 2.76
CA GLU A 29 -10.72 -2.54 2.13
C GLU A 29 -9.19 -2.46 2.11
N VAL A 30 -8.68 -1.94 1.00
CA VAL A 30 -7.30 -1.46 0.86
C VAL A 30 -7.39 -0.01 0.42
N ASP A 31 -6.72 0.88 1.16
CA ASP A 31 -6.87 2.33 1.00
C ASP A 31 -6.45 2.81 -0.38
N PHE A 32 -5.33 2.31 -0.91
CA PHE A 32 -4.87 2.68 -2.25
C PHE A 32 -4.23 1.52 -2.99
N VAL A 33 -4.42 1.47 -4.30
CA VAL A 33 -3.75 0.54 -5.20
C VAL A 33 -3.13 1.34 -6.34
N ILE A 34 -1.81 1.21 -6.50
CA ILE A 34 -1.10 1.72 -7.67
C ILE A 34 -1.03 0.62 -8.71
N GLU A 35 -1.51 0.90 -9.92
CA GLU A 35 -1.39 0.03 -11.08
C GLU A 35 -0.38 0.64 -12.05
N HIS A 36 0.70 -0.09 -12.35
CA HIS A 36 1.68 0.33 -13.33
C HIS A 36 1.99 -0.82 -14.29
N GLY A 37 1.42 -0.74 -15.50
CA GLY A 37 1.49 -1.82 -16.49
C GLY A 37 0.72 -3.04 -16.02
N ARG A 38 1.42 -4.15 -15.71
CA ARG A 38 0.83 -5.42 -15.25
C ARG A 38 1.14 -5.72 -13.78
N ARG A 39 1.54 -4.69 -13.02
CA ARG A 39 2.01 -4.83 -11.64
C ARG A 39 1.19 -3.92 -10.73
N LEU A 40 0.90 -4.43 -9.55
CA LEU A 40 0.16 -3.72 -8.52
C LEU A 40 1.04 -3.48 -7.28
N LEU A 41 0.82 -2.34 -6.63
CA LEU A 41 1.25 -2.07 -5.26
C LEU A 41 0.03 -1.68 -4.43
N ALA A 42 -0.19 -2.37 -3.32
CA ALA A 42 -1.33 -2.13 -2.44
C ALA A 42 -0.87 -1.40 -1.17
N PHE A 43 -1.61 -0.39 -0.73
CA PHE A 43 -1.27 0.45 0.40
C PHE A 43 -2.41 0.48 1.43
N GLU A 44 -2.05 0.34 2.70
CA GLU A 44 -2.91 0.68 3.85
C GLU A 44 -2.23 1.76 4.68
N VAL A 45 -3.00 2.75 5.16
CA VAL A 45 -2.51 3.85 5.98
C VAL A 45 -3.01 3.70 7.41
N LYS A 46 -2.10 3.70 8.38
CA LYS A 46 -2.41 3.58 9.81
C LYS A 46 -1.84 4.75 10.59
N HIS A 47 -2.62 5.28 11.52
CA HIS A 47 -2.11 6.25 12.50
C HIS A 47 -1.20 5.59 13.56
N ALA A 48 -1.40 4.29 13.84
CA ALA A 48 -0.64 3.57 14.84
C ALA A 48 0.86 3.54 14.50
N ALA A 49 1.73 3.67 15.51
CA ALA A 49 3.18 3.70 15.29
C ALA A 49 3.81 2.33 15.02
N ASN A 50 3.16 1.23 15.43
CA ASN A 50 3.69 -0.13 15.35
C ASN A 50 2.63 -1.10 14.79
N PRO A 51 2.46 -1.15 13.47
CA PRO A 51 1.52 -2.07 12.84
C PRO A 51 1.91 -3.53 13.08
N THR A 52 0.91 -4.39 13.16
CA THR A 52 1.01 -5.81 13.49
C THR A 52 0.54 -6.70 12.34
N ALA A 53 0.68 -8.01 12.48
CA ALA A 53 0.14 -8.97 11.51
C ALA A 53 -1.39 -8.89 11.37
N PHE A 54 -2.10 -8.42 12.40
CA PHE A 54 -3.56 -8.24 12.33
C PHE A 54 -3.96 -7.10 11.40
N ASP A 55 -3.11 -6.06 11.32
CA ASP A 55 -3.34 -4.87 10.52
C ASP A 55 -3.18 -5.10 9.03
N ILE A 56 -2.59 -6.23 8.60
CA ILE A 56 -2.33 -6.52 7.19
C ILE A 56 -3.33 -7.52 6.59
N ARG A 57 -4.38 -7.91 7.31
CA ARG A 57 -5.30 -8.96 6.83
C ARG A 57 -6.00 -8.60 5.52
N ASN A 58 -6.39 -7.34 5.32
CA ASN A 58 -7.00 -6.92 4.06
C ASN A 58 -5.96 -6.88 2.94
N LEU A 59 -4.72 -6.42 3.21
CA LEU A 59 -3.61 -6.55 2.27
C LEU A 59 -3.32 -8.00 1.87
N LEU A 60 -3.34 -8.95 2.81
CA LEU A 60 -3.11 -10.36 2.49
C LEU A 60 -4.19 -10.92 1.56
N GLU A 61 -5.45 -10.58 1.82
CA GLU A 61 -6.53 -10.99 0.93
C GLU A 61 -6.46 -10.33 -0.45
N PHE A 62 -6.07 -9.06 -0.50
CA PHE A 62 -5.82 -8.40 -1.78
C PHE A 62 -4.70 -9.11 -2.56
N LEU A 63 -3.61 -9.48 -1.88
CA LEU A 63 -2.52 -10.24 -2.48
C LEU A 63 -2.97 -11.61 -3.02
N ASP A 64 -3.89 -12.27 -2.33
CA ASP A 64 -4.47 -13.55 -2.77
C ASP A 64 -5.40 -13.37 -3.98
N ALA A 65 -6.19 -12.28 -4.01
CA ALA A 65 -7.09 -11.95 -5.10
C ALA A 65 -6.37 -11.46 -6.37
N TYR A 66 -5.21 -10.81 -6.21
CA TYR A 66 -4.41 -10.25 -7.30
C TYR A 66 -2.94 -10.69 -7.23
N PRO A 67 -2.60 -11.89 -7.72
CA PRO A 67 -1.26 -12.47 -7.61
C PRO A 67 -0.14 -11.65 -8.28
N GLU A 68 -0.47 -10.80 -9.25
CA GLU A 68 0.41 -9.85 -9.92
C GLU A 68 0.88 -8.68 -9.02
N THR A 69 0.31 -8.58 -7.82
CA THR A 69 0.74 -7.61 -6.81
C THR A 69 2.16 -7.92 -6.36
N VAL A 70 3.02 -6.90 -6.56
CA VAL A 70 4.43 -6.96 -6.23
C VAL A 70 4.61 -6.93 -4.71
N ARG A 71 3.87 -6.05 -4.03
CA ARG A 71 4.03 -5.80 -2.60
C ARG A 71 2.80 -5.10 -2.01
N GLY A 72 2.47 -5.47 -0.77
CA GLY A 72 1.63 -4.67 0.12
C GLY A 72 2.50 -3.75 0.99
N VAL A 73 2.03 -2.53 1.24
CA VAL A 73 2.74 -1.51 2.00
C VAL A 73 1.82 -0.98 3.09
N VAL A 74 2.26 -1.02 4.34
CA VAL A 74 1.59 -0.31 5.43
C VAL A 74 2.33 0.98 5.68
N VAL A 75 1.68 2.11 5.44
CA VAL A 75 2.22 3.44 5.77
C VAL A 75 1.78 3.76 7.20
N HIS A 76 2.73 4.03 8.10
CA HIS A 76 2.41 4.21 9.51
C HIS A 76 3.07 5.43 10.17
N GLY A 77 2.56 5.81 11.34
CA GLY A 77 3.01 6.98 12.12
C GLY A 77 4.29 6.75 12.94
N GLY A 78 4.92 5.58 12.80
CA GLY A 78 6.15 5.22 13.52
C GLY A 78 7.40 5.70 12.81
N ASN A 79 8.56 5.15 13.19
CA ASN A 79 9.87 5.51 12.64
C ASN A 79 10.71 4.31 12.18
N GLN A 80 10.16 3.10 12.18
CA GLN A 80 10.86 1.88 11.79
C GLN A 80 10.26 1.29 10.52
N ILE A 81 11.12 0.79 9.62
CA ILE A 81 10.70 -0.08 8.53
C ILE A 81 10.69 -1.52 9.05
N LYS A 82 9.59 -2.24 8.85
CA LYS A 82 9.43 -3.61 9.35
C LYS A 82 8.72 -4.52 8.36
N TRP A 83 9.23 -5.73 8.20
CA TRP A 83 8.53 -6.77 7.47
C TRP A 83 7.44 -7.40 8.34
N LEU A 84 6.20 -7.39 7.84
CA LEU A 84 5.05 -8.01 8.52
C LEU A 84 4.63 -9.33 7.85
N HIS A 85 5.02 -9.51 6.59
CA HIS A 85 4.83 -10.73 5.80
C HIS A 85 5.86 -10.76 4.65
N SER A 86 6.05 -11.89 3.98
CA SER A 86 7.00 -12.03 2.85
C SER A 86 6.76 -11.02 1.72
N LYS A 87 5.50 -10.62 1.53
CA LYS A 87 5.07 -9.58 0.56
C LYS A 87 4.57 -8.29 1.20
N VAL A 88 4.65 -8.11 2.52
CA VAL A 88 4.14 -6.89 3.19
C VAL A 88 5.20 -6.22 4.05
N VAL A 89 5.46 -4.96 3.76
CA VAL A 89 6.38 -4.11 4.51
C VAL A 89 5.62 -2.93 5.12
N ALA A 90 5.91 -2.62 6.38
CA ALA A 90 5.49 -1.40 7.05
C ALA A 90 6.61 -0.36 6.91
N VAL A 91 6.24 0.84 6.45
CA VAL A 91 7.13 1.98 6.30
C VAL A 91 6.54 3.22 6.98
N PRO A 92 7.38 4.07 7.60
CA PRO A 92 6.94 5.35 8.11
C PRO A 92 6.43 6.29 7.01
N TRP A 93 5.50 7.18 7.32
CA TRP A 93 4.91 8.11 6.33
C TRP A 93 5.95 8.97 5.61
N TRP A 94 6.98 9.45 6.30
CA TRP A 94 8.05 10.27 5.71
C TRP A 94 8.87 9.51 4.66
N TRP A 95 8.78 8.18 4.61
CA TRP A 95 9.53 7.36 3.65
C TRP A 95 9.02 7.58 2.23
N LEU A 96 7.75 7.96 2.08
CA LEU A 96 7.14 8.31 0.80
C LEU A 96 7.66 9.62 0.22
N ASP A 97 8.30 10.47 1.04
CA ASP A 97 8.78 11.79 0.63
C ASP A 97 10.24 11.74 0.15
N ALA A 98 10.95 10.65 0.47
CA ALA A 98 12.37 10.46 0.19
C ALA A 98 12.64 9.70 -1.13
N SER A 99 11.59 9.31 -1.86
CA SER A 99 11.62 8.45 -3.05
C SER A 99 11.13 9.13 -4.31
#